data_AF-A0A5F1YY44-F1
#
_entry.id   AF-A0A5F1YY44-F1
#
_cell.length_a   1.000
_cell.length_b   1.000
_cell.length_c   1.000
_cell.angle_alpha   90.00
_cell.angle_beta   90.00
_cell.angle_gamma   90.00
#
_symmetry.space_group_name_H-M   'P 1'
#
loop_
_entity.id
_entity.type
_entity.pdbx_description
1 polymer ?
#
loop_
_entity_poly.entity_id
_entity_poly.type
_entity_poly.pdbx_seq_one_letter_code
_entity_poly.pdbx_strand_id
1 'polypeptide(L)'
;MIYALILTILCGFFFVLSYKEFQGPKKLSSLRPTFQNAFRFPLRRNSVFLLLSLFAWMLLPLFWGLAFFLKTDANVLIVIGFMIWTYYWLKYLLTSSESA
;
A
#
# COMPACT_ATOMS: atom_id res chain seq x y z
N MET A 1 4.29 -19.66 -0.44
CA MET A 1 3.60 -19.31 0.83
C MET A 1 4.46 -18.49 1.78
N ILE A 2 5.68 -18.93 2.12
CA ILE A 2 6.58 -18.22 3.05
C ILE A 2 6.84 -16.75 2.66
N TYR A 3 7.08 -16.46 1.37
CA TYR A 3 7.36 -15.09 0.91
C TYR A 3 6.15 -14.14 1.05
N ALA A 4 4.93 -14.64 0.81
CA ALA A 4 3.72 -13.85 0.99
C ALA A 4 3.48 -13.53 2.47
N LEU A 5 3.76 -14.49 3.37
CA LEU A 5 3.72 -14.27 4.82
C LEU A 5 4.75 -13.23 5.28
N ILE A 6 5.99 -13.35 4.81
CA ILE A 6 7.05 -12.37 5.10
C ILE A 6 6.64 -10.97 4.64
N LEU A 7 6.09 -10.84 3.42
CA LEU A 7 5.65 -9.55 2.90
C LEU A 7 4.49 -8.98 3.72
N THR A 8 3.52 -9.80 4.14
CA THR A 8 2.42 -9.32 5.02
C THR A 8 2.92 -8.85 6.38
N ILE A 9 3.88 -9.57 6.98
CA ILE A 9 4.50 -9.19 8.26
C ILE A 9 5.28 -7.89 8.08
N LEU A 10 6.05 -7.77 7.00
CA LEU A 10 6.83 -6.59 6.67
C LEU A 10 5.93 -5.37 6.42
N CYS A 11 4.82 -5.57 5.71
CA CYS A 11 3.82 -4.53 5.47
C CYS A 11 3.20 -4.05 6.79
N GLY A 12 2.79 -4.97 7.67
CA GLY A 12 2.27 -4.65 8.99
C GLY A 12 3.29 -3.94 9.87
N PHE A 13 4.55 -4.41 9.87
CA PHE A 13 5.64 -3.80 10.60
C PHE A 13 5.90 -2.35 10.17
N PHE A 14 6.03 -2.10 8.86
CA PHE A 14 6.21 -0.74 8.35
C PHE A 14 4.99 0.15 8.60
N PHE A 15 3.78 -0.42 8.58
CA PHE A 15 2.56 0.33 8.89
C PHE A 15 2.52 0.73 10.37
N VAL A 16 2.87 -0.18 11.29
CA VAL A 16 2.96 0.11 12.74
C VAL A 16 4.03 1.14 13.04
N LEU A 17 5.20 1.05 12.40
CA LEU A 17 6.26 2.05 12.53
C LEU A 17 5.78 3.43 12.04
N SER A 18 5.13 3.47 10.87
CA SER A 18 4.55 4.69 10.32
C SER A 18 3.47 5.28 11.24
N TYR A 19 2.64 4.43 11.86
CA TYR A 19 1.60 4.86 12.79
C TYR A 19 2.18 5.48 14.07
N LYS A 20 3.23 4.86 14.65
CA LYS A 20 3.91 5.33 15.85
C LYS A 20 4.61 6.67 15.61
N GLU A 21 5.19 6.85 14.44
CA GLU A 21 5.96 8.05 14.10
C GLU A 21 5.07 9.26 13.75
N PHE A 22 3.85 9.03 13.26
CA PHE A 22 2.89 10.09 12.92
C PHE A 22 1.82 10.34 14.01
N GLN A 23 2.01 9.84 15.24
CA GLN A 23 1.03 9.93 16.35
C GLN A 23 -0.39 9.47 15.98
N GLY A 24 -0.51 8.53 15.05
CA GLY A 24 -1.76 7.90 14.67
C GLY A 24 -2.77 8.87 14.03
N PRO A 25 -3.00 8.81 12.71
CA PRO A 25 -4.18 9.42 12.12
C PRO A 25 -5.44 8.78 12.76
N LYS A 26 -6.14 9.51 13.64
CA LYS A 26 -7.40 9.06 14.27
C LYS A 26 -8.51 8.77 13.25
N LYS A 27 -8.33 9.18 11.98
CA LYS A 27 -9.25 8.98 10.86
C LYS A 27 -8.47 8.61 9.60
N LEU A 28 -9.05 7.76 8.76
CA LEU A 28 -8.49 7.38 7.45
C LEU A 28 -8.24 8.60 6.54
N SER A 29 -8.97 9.70 6.77
CA SER A 29 -8.85 10.96 6.02
C SER A 29 -7.52 11.68 6.25
N SER A 30 -6.86 11.49 7.40
CA SER A 30 -5.54 12.09 7.66
C SER A 30 -4.38 11.26 7.11
N LEU A 31 -4.63 10.06 6.57
CA LEU A 31 -3.61 9.33 5.81
C LEU A 31 -3.30 10.01 4.48
N ARG A 32 -4.33 10.50 3.77
CA ARG A 32 -4.17 11.17 2.47
C ARG A 32 -3.14 12.32 2.49
N PRO A 33 -3.27 13.35 3.36
CA PRO A 33 -2.31 14.46 3.37
C PRO A 33 -0.90 14.01 3.80
N THR A 34 -0.79 13.03 4.68
CA THR A 34 0.51 12.44 5.08
C THR A 34 1.19 11.76 3.90
N PHE A 35 0.46 10.97 3.12
CA PHE A 35 0.97 10.34 1.91
C PHE A 35 1.32 11.36 0.83
N GLN A 36 0.48 12.37 0.60
CA GLN A 36 0.78 13.45 -0.35
C GLN A 36 2.05 14.21 0.03
N ASN A 37 2.26 14.49 1.32
CA ASN A 37 3.48 15.10 1.82
C ASN A 37 4.70 14.17 1.63
N ALA A 38 4.51 12.86 1.84
CA ALA A 38 5.55 11.86 1.58
C ALA A 38 5.94 11.78 0.09
N PHE A 39 4.96 11.88 -0.82
CA PHE A 39 5.22 11.96 -2.28
C PHE A 39 5.95 13.24 -2.68
N ARG A 40 5.66 14.38 -2.03
CA ARG A 40 6.38 15.65 -2.27
C ARG A 40 7.82 15.63 -1.77
N PHE A 41 8.08 14.94 -0.66
CA PHE A 41 9.41 14.82 -0.06
C PHE A 41 9.81 13.35 0.13
N PRO A 42 10.13 12.63 -0.96
CA PRO A 42 10.31 11.18 -0.94
C PRO A 42 11.56 10.72 -0.17
N LEU A 43 12.60 11.55 -0.09
CA LEU A 43 13.88 11.21 0.53
C LEU A 43 13.95 11.50 2.05
N ARG A 44 12.88 12.05 2.64
CA ARG A 44 12.83 12.23 4.10
C ARG A 44 12.68 10.86 4.75
N ARG A 45 13.48 10.55 5.77
CA ARG A 45 13.50 9.22 6.44
C ARG A 45 12.10 8.68 6.75
N ASN A 46 11.23 9.54 7.27
CA ASN A 46 9.85 9.20 7.64
C ASN A 46 8.97 8.93 6.40
N SER A 47 9.16 9.69 5.31
CA SER A 47 8.47 9.49 4.04
C SER A 47 8.86 8.17 3.38
N VAL A 48 10.13 7.78 3.47
CA VAL A 48 10.63 6.52 2.89
C VAL A 48 9.91 5.32 3.50
N PHE A 49 9.80 5.25 4.83
CA PHE A 49 9.10 4.15 5.50
C PHE A 49 7.61 4.09 5.13
N LEU A 50 6.96 5.25 5.01
CA LEU A 50 5.56 5.36 4.65
C LEU A 50 5.30 4.93 3.20
N LEU A 51 6.14 5.38 2.27
CA LEU A 51 6.07 4.99 0.86
C LEU A 51 6.40 3.50 0.67
N LEU A 52 7.35 2.98 1.44
CA LEU A 52 7.69 1.55 1.41
C LEU A 52 6.55 0.69 1.97
N SER A 53 5.89 1.14 3.05
CA SER A 53 4.68 0.51 3.57
C SER A 53 3.56 0.50 2.53
N LEU A 54 3.34 1.64 1.85
CA LEU A 54 2.34 1.73 0.78
C LEU A 54 2.68 0.80 -0.38
N PHE A 55 3.92 0.74 -0.80
CA PHE A 55 4.35 -0.14 -1.88
C PHE A 55 4.14 -1.62 -1.52
N ALA A 56 4.50 -2.03 -0.29
CA ALA A 56 4.25 -3.36 0.21
C ALA A 56 2.74 -3.68 0.25
N TRP A 57 1.91 -2.71 0.68
CA TRP A 57 0.45 -2.82 0.70
C TRP A 57 -0.16 -2.94 -0.71
N MET A 58 0.40 -2.22 -1.68
CA MET A 58 -0.03 -2.30 -3.08
C MET A 58 0.27 -3.67 -3.68
N LEU A 59 1.43 -4.26 -3.37
CA LEU A 59 1.88 -5.56 -3.90
C LEU A 59 1.23 -6.78 -3.24
N LEU A 60 0.58 -6.60 -2.09
CA LEU A 60 0.00 -7.67 -1.28
C LEU A 60 -0.97 -8.60 -2.07
N PRO A 61 -1.92 -8.08 -2.87
CA PRO A 61 -2.82 -8.93 -3.66
C PRO A 61 -2.09 -9.74 -4.72
N LEU A 62 -1.01 -9.18 -5.30
CA LEU A 62 -0.21 -9.86 -6.30
C LEU A 62 0.54 -11.04 -5.68
N PHE A 63 1.19 -10.84 -4.52
CA PHE A 63 1.91 -11.90 -3.84
C PHE A 63 1.00 -13.00 -3.29
N TRP A 64 -0.17 -12.63 -2.76
CA TRP A 64 -1.17 -13.61 -2.33
C TRP A 64 -1.76 -14.35 -3.52
N GLY A 65 -2.23 -13.63 -4.54
CA GLY A 65 -2.80 -14.25 -5.73
C GLY A 65 -1.83 -15.21 -6.41
N LEU A 66 -0.62 -14.76 -6.71
CA LEU A 66 0.40 -15.60 -7.34
C LEU A 66 0.75 -16.81 -6.45
N ALA A 67 0.72 -16.70 -5.12
CA ALA A 67 1.01 -17.83 -4.25
C ALA A 67 -0.01 -18.97 -4.35
N PHE A 68 -1.28 -18.69 -4.67
CA PHE A 68 -2.34 -19.71 -4.75
C PHE A 68 -2.65 -20.15 -6.18
N PHE A 69 -2.53 -19.24 -7.14
CA PHE A 69 -3.05 -19.47 -8.49
C PHE A 69 -1.95 -19.50 -9.56
N LEU A 70 -0.66 -19.47 -9.20
CA LEU A 70 0.46 -19.49 -10.18
C LEU A 70 0.31 -20.59 -11.24
N LYS A 71 -0.25 -21.73 -10.84
CA LYS A 71 -0.35 -22.93 -11.67
C LYS A 71 -1.66 -23.00 -12.46
N THR A 72 -2.54 -22.02 -12.34
CA THR A 72 -3.85 -21.99 -12.99
C THR A 72 -4.00 -20.76 -13.89
N ASP A 73 -4.89 -20.83 -14.88
CA ASP A 73 -5.21 -19.70 -15.76
C ASP A 73 -5.82 -18.51 -15.01
N ALA A 74 -6.21 -18.70 -13.75
CA ALA A 74 -6.71 -17.66 -12.85
C ALA A 74 -5.66 -16.59 -12.48
N ASN A 75 -4.39 -16.77 -12.84
CA ASN A 75 -3.37 -15.71 -12.77
C ASN A 75 -3.82 -14.39 -13.41
N VAL A 76 -4.59 -14.45 -14.51
CA VAL A 76 -5.08 -13.24 -15.18
C VAL A 76 -6.04 -12.45 -14.27
N LEU A 77 -6.86 -13.14 -13.48
CA LEU A 77 -7.80 -12.52 -12.54
C LEU A 77 -7.08 -11.83 -11.40
N ILE A 78 -5.92 -12.35 -10.99
CA ILE A 78 -5.07 -11.73 -9.96
C ILE A 78 -4.48 -10.44 -10.48
N VAL A 79 -3.99 -10.44 -11.72
CA VAL A 79 -3.45 -9.22 -12.35
C VAL A 79 -4.55 -8.16 -12.45
N ILE A 80 -5.74 -8.54 -12.89
CA ILE A 80 -6.91 -7.64 -12.95
C ILE A 80 -7.27 -7.11 -11.56
N GLY A 81 -7.35 -7.99 -10.56
CA GLY A 81 -7.63 -7.61 -9.17
C GLY A 81 -6.57 -6.67 -8.59
N PHE A 82 -5.29 -6.91 -8.89
CA PHE A 82 -4.18 -6.04 -8.53
C PHE A 82 -4.27 -4.67 -9.22
N MET A 83 -4.60 -4.63 -10.51
CA MET A 83 -4.82 -3.36 -11.22
C MET A 83 -5.96 -2.55 -10.59
N ILE A 84 -7.09 -3.19 -10.30
CA ILE A 84 -8.24 -2.55 -9.66
C ILE A 84 -7.86 -2.04 -8.27
N TRP A 85 -7.21 -2.88 -7.45
CA TRP A 85 -6.75 -2.55 -6.11
C TRP A 85 -5.84 -1.33 -6.12
N THR A 86 -4.77 -1.39 -6.90
CA THR A 86 -3.79 -0.30 -6.99
C THR A 86 -4.42 0.98 -7.52
N TYR A 87 -5.30 0.89 -8.52
CA TYR A 87 -6.03 2.03 -9.06
C TYR A 87 -6.86 2.74 -7.98
N TYR A 88 -7.69 2.01 -7.23
CA TYR A 88 -8.54 2.62 -6.20
C TYR A 88 -7.74 3.23 -5.06
N TRP A 89 -6.65 2.59 -4.64
CA TRP A 89 -5.77 3.14 -3.62
C TRP A 89 -5.02 4.38 -4.10
N LEU A 90 -4.45 4.36 -5.31
CA LEU A 90 -3.79 5.52 -5.90
C LEU A 90 -4.78 6.67 -6.09
N LYS A 91 -5.97 6.40 -6.62
CA LYS A 91 -7.05 7.39 -6.74
C LYS A 91 -7.40 7.98 -5.38
N TYR A 92 -7.57 7.15 -4.36
CA TYR A 92 -7.87 7.62 -3.01
C TYR A 92 -6.75 8.49 -2.44
N LEU A 93 -5.48 8.19 -2.70
CA LEU A 93 -4.35 8.94 -2.13
C LEU A 93 -3.98 10.21 -2.93
N LEU A 94 -4.15 10.18 -4.25
CA LEU A 94 -3.71 11.24 -5.15
C LEU A 94 -4.81 12.25 -5.51
N THR A 95 -6.07 11.87 -5.48
CA THR A 95 -7.17 12.80 -5.77
C THR A 95 -7.32 13.82 -4.62
N SER A 96 -7.02 15.08 -4.93
CA SER A 96 -7.33 16.24 -4.07
C SER A 96 -8.83 16.47 -4.01
N SER A 97 -9.34 16.93 -2.86
CA SER A 97 -10.76 17.27 -2.64
C SER A 97 -11.28 18.43 -3.49
N GLU A 98 -10.46 19.03 -4.36
CA GLU A 98 -10.85 20.06 -5.33
C GLU A 98 -11.62 19.54 -6.55
N SER A 99 -11.89 18.23 -6.62
CA SER A 99 -12.61 17.60 -7.73
C SER A 99 -13.88 16.88 -7.27
N ALA A 100 -14.62 17.50 -6.36
CA ALA A 100 -15.97 17.10 -5.96
C ALA A 100 -16.89 18.32 -5.88
#